data_AF-A0A3D3QM56-F1
#
_entry.id   AF-A0A3D3QM56-F1
#
_cell.length_a   1.000
_cell.length_b   1.000
_cell.length_c   1.000
_cell.angle_alpha   90.00
_cell.angle_beta   90.00
_cell.angle_gamma   90.00
#
_symmetry.space_group_name_H-M   'P 1'
#
loop_
_entity.id
_entity.type
_entity.pdbx_description
1 polymer ?
#
loop_
_entity_poly.entity_id
_entity_poly.type
_entity_poly.pdbx_seq_one_letter_code
_entity_poly.pdbx_strand_id
1 'polypeptide(L)'
;MSGPRFVDNREGNTFQKSITGHLEALRKAGESPEELCIATGYFNAAGWLKVAEEAEQLEKVRLLIGAEPSPSEEMSLRQPGDPREPERTKQRVQGILDSQVRGLKKERDQGFDFHPEGFGRLKRLLEFFRSERVEVRRYSERFFHAKAWLLRGENRGVLAGSSNLTAAGMASNLELNLGHYEDPVLEQVEKWYDEVWKEATPFDLAELYEVLFREFSPWLIYLRVLWELYGEEIGDEDEEDIGLTLARFQKHGVWRARHILQELGGVIVADGVGLGKTFVAGALMEEYEKRRQRILLIRPAALKGDWDGFLSRHFLGNVEAVSYQGLGNDVQFGGERNHLKRLSDEYQLVVIDEAHNYRNPNTPTRAAVLRRLLRGPKRDLVLLTATPVNNSLYDLYHLVSFFLKQDSRLMNKGIPRIKGLFDDATQIDPGDLHPDLLYPLVDATTVKRTRQFIRKHYSDDQIPDRDGVYGPITFPKPVPQTVRYNLDEVLPGFFADFAAALMPPDREPDLTMARYQVERYLLKPDTDTKDGTPLVGLLRSGLLKRFESSAHAFANTCRKMAVQHRLLLQAMDAGQVITEKDLYKESGGIGD
;
A
#
# COMPACT_ATOMS: atom_id res chain seq x y z
N MET A 1 -33.82 38.68 32.35
CA MET A 1 -34.35 38.30 31.01
C MET A 1 -35.08 36.95 31.10
N SER A 2 -36.09 36.65 30.27
CA SER A 2 -36.69 35.30 30.28
C SER A 2 -35.78 34.30 29.56
N GLY A 3 -35.29 33.28 30.26
CA GLY A 3 -34.47 32.23 29.65
C GLY A 3 -35.26 31.34 28.68
N PRO A 4 -34.56 30.46 27.93
CA PRO A 4 -35.18 29.54 26.98
C PRO A 4 -36.19 28.61 27.68
N ARG A 5 -37.41 28.53 27.15
CA ARG A 5 -38.51 27.72 27.72
C ARG A 5 -38.75 26.40 26.99
N PHE A 6 -38.40 26.31 25.72
CA PHE A 6 -38.61 25.14 24.88
C PHE A 6 -37.46 25.00 23.88
N VAL A 7 -36.81 23.82 23.88
CA VAL A 7 -35.68 23.54 22.98
C VAL A 7 -35.77 22.13 22.44
N ASP A 8 -35.78 21.98 21.12
CA ASP A 8 -36.08 20.72 20.43
C ASP A 8 -35.03 20.28 19.39
N ASN A 9 -33.93 21.02 19.26
CA ASN A 9 -32.88 20.79 18.26
C ASN A 9 -33.37 20.84 16.81
N ARG A 10 -34.42 21.61 16.53
CA ARG A 10 -34.95 21.80 15.17
C ARG A 10 -34.74 23.22 14.68
N GLU A 11 -34.51 23.37 13.38
CA GLU A 11 -34.60 24.65 12.67
C GLU A 11 -33.80 25.80 13.33
N GLY A 12 -32.64 25.47 13.90
CA GLY A 12 -31.76 26.42 14.60
C GLY A 12 -32.06 26.62 16.09
N ASN A 13 -33.16 26.07 16.62
CA ASN A 13 -33.48 25.98 18.05
C ASN A 13 -32.72 24.82 18.73
N THR A 14 -31.39 24.86 18.65
CA THR A 14 -30.52 23.83 19.24
C THR A 14 -30.22 24.12 20.70
N PHE A 15 -30.11 23.06 21.52
CA PHE A 15 -29.72 23.15 22.93
C PHE A 15 -28.46 23.97 23.12
N GLN A 16 -27.42 23.72 22.31
CA GLN A 16 -26.19 24.51 22.28
C GLN A 16 -26.49 26.01 22.17
N LYS A 17 -27.16 26.45 21.09
CA LYS A 17 -27.44 27.88 20.84
C LYS A 17 -28.30 28.50 21.95
N SER A 18 -29.30 27.77 22.43
CA SER A 18 -30.21 28.27 23.46
C SER A 18 -29.51 28.47 24.80
N ILE A 19 -28.68 27.52 25.25
CA ILE A 19 -27.98 27.67 26.54
C ILE A 19 -26.82 28.68 26.44
N THR A 20 -26.01 28.63 25.38
CA THR A 20 -24.88 29.56 25.21
C THR A 20 -25.37 30.99 24.99
N GLY A 21 -26.41 31.19 24.16
CA GLY A 21 -27.00 32.50 23.97
C GLY A 21 -27.64 33.07 25.24
N HIS A 22 -28.21 32.21 26.09
CA HIS A 22 -28.74 32.65 27.39
C HIS A 22 -27.64 33.07 28.36
N LEU A 23 -26.59 32.25 28.50
CA LEU A 23 -25.43 32.57 29.33
C LEU A 23 -24.72 33.84 28.85
N GLU A 24 -24.52 33.98 27.54
CA GLU A 24 -23.92 35.17 26.93
C GLU A 24 -24.75 36.43 27.22
N ALA A 25 -26.09 36.32 27.12
CA ALA A 25 -27.00 37.44 27.40
C ALA A 25 -26.95 37.87 28.87
N LEU A 26 -26.98 36.90 29.80
CA LEU A 26 -26.82 37.17 31.24
C LEU A 26 -25.45 37.80 31.53
N ARG A 27 -24.38 37.28 30.93
CA ARG A 27 -23.02 37.82 31.07
C ARG A 27 -22.94 39.28 30.61
N LYS A 28 -23.49 39.60 29.45
CA LYS A 28 -23.51 40.98 28.91
C LYS A 28 -24.33 41.93 29.78
N ALA A 29 -25.34 41.44 30.48
CA ALA A 29 -26.16 42.21 31.42
C ALA A 29 -25.52 42.38 32.81
N GLY A 30 -24.36 41.75 33.08
CA GLY A 30 -23.77 41.73 34.43
C GLY A 30 -24.54 40.83 35.41
N GLU A 31 -25.36 39.93 34.88
CA GLU A 31 -26.35 39.10 35.55
C GLU A 31 -25.94 37.61 35.53
N SER A 32 -24.64 37.32 35.37
CA SER A 32 -24.12 35.95 35.23
C SER A 32 -24.51 35.08 36.42
N PRO A 33 -24.94 33.82 36.20
CA PRO A 33 -25.20 32.90 37.28
C PRO A 33 -23.90 32.57 38.04
N GLU A 34 -24.04 32.32 39.35
CA GLU A 34 -22.91 31.99 40.23
C GLU A 34 -22.38 30.58 39.95
N GLU A 35 -23.30 29.63 39.72
CA GLU A 35 -22.97 28.21 39.55
C GLU A 35 -23.80 27.59 38.42
N LEU A 36 -23.13 26.80 37.57
CA LEU A 36 -23.76 25.91 36.60
C LEU A 36 -23.64 24.45 37.07
N CYS A 37 -24.78 23.84 37.37
CA CYS A 37 -24.92 22.45 37.76
C CYS A 37 -25.48 21.62 36.59
N ILE A 38 -24.70 20.66 36.09
CA ILE A 38 -25.10 19.78 34.99
C ILE A 38 -25.28 18.36 35.53
N ALA A 39 -26.41 17.74 35.20
CA ALA A 39 -26.69 16.32 35.38
C ALA A 39 -26.82 15.68 34.00
N THR A 40 -26.07 14.62 33.71
CA THR A 40 -26.14 13.92 32.42
C THR A 40 -25.90 12.42 32.55
N GLY A 41 -26.59 11.62 31.73
CA GLY A 41 -26.38 10.18 31.65
C GLY A 41 -25.18 9.80 30.77
N TYR A 42 -24.90 10.59 29.74
CA TYR A 42 -23.75 10.40 28.84
C TYR A 42 -23.00 11.70 28.60
N PHE A 43 -21.67 11.59 28.60
CA PHE A 43 -20.76 12.69 28.34
C PHE A 43 -19.81 12.34 27.19
N ASN A 44 -19.50 13.31 26.33
CA ASN A 44 -18.33 13.25 25.45
C ASN A 44 -17.67 14.62 25.32
N ALA A 45 -16.37 14.65 25.00
CA ALA A 45 -15.61 15.90 24.99
C ALA A 45 -16.05 16.84 23.86
N ALA A 46 -16.46 16.30 22.71
CA ALA A 46 -17.02 17.11 21.63
C ALA A 46 -18.31 17.86 22.03
N GLY A 47 -19.12 17.29 22.94
CA GLY A 47 -20.28 17.95 23.53
C GLY A 47 -19.90 19.10 24.46
N TRP A 48 -18.91 18.89 25.32
CA TRP A 48 -18.40 19.93 26.22
C TRP A 48 -17.83 21.14 25.46
N LEU A 49 -17.05 20.89 24.41
CA LEU A 49 -16.45 21.95 23.59
C LEU A 49 -17.48 22.91 22.97
N LYS A 50 -18.76 22.52 22.89
CA LYS A 50 -19.85 23.38 22.38
C LYS A 50 -20.31 24.44 23.38
N VAL A 51 -20.03 24.29 24.66
CA VAL A 51 -20.42 25.22 25.74
C VAL A 51 -19.24 25.76 26.54
N ALA A 52 -18.04 25.20 26.34
CA ALA A 52 -16.85 25.51 27.12
C ALA A 52 -16.57 27.01 27.21
N GLU A 53 -16.69 27.76 26.12
CA GLU A 53 -16.40 29.20 26.09
C GLU A 53 -17.23 30.02 27.09
N GLU A 54 -18.54 29.71 27.21
CA GLU A 54 -19.44 30.38 28.15
C GLU A 54 -19.32 29.78 29.56
N ALA A 55 -19.15 28.46 29.68
CA ALA A 55 -18.97 27.80 30.97
C ALA A 55 -17.69 28.27 31.70
N GLU A 56 -16.64 28.58 30.96
CA GLU A 56 -15.37 29.09 31.49
C GLU A 56 -15.48 30.49 32.12
N GLN A 57 -16.52 31.25 31.78
CA GLN A 57 -16.78 32.57 32.37
C GLN A 57 -17.48 32.50 33.72
N LEU A 58 -17.99 31.33 34.11
CA LEU A 58 -18.70 31.14 35.37
C LEU A 58 -17.71 30.91 36.51
N GLU A 59 -18.12 31.30 37.72
CA GLU A 59 -17.29 31.12 38.91
C GLU A 59 -17.17 29.63 39.28
N LYS A 60 -18.25 28.87 39.10
CA LYS A 60 -18.32 27.46 39.46
C LYS A 60 -19.13 26.62 38.49
N VAL A 61 -18.61 25.42 38.19
CA VAL A 61 -19.29 24.39 37.40
C VAL A 61 -19.25 23.04 38.13
N ARG A 62 -20.40 22.41 38.26
CA ARG A 62 -20.55 21.05 38.79
C ARG A 62 -21.08 20.13 37.70
N LEU A 63 -20.33 19.09 37.37
CA LEU A 63 -20.71 18.09 36.38
C LEU A 63 -20.94 16.74 37.04
N LEU A 64 -22.20 16.28 37.01
CA LEU A 64 -22.63 15.00 37.53
C LEU A 64 -22.91 14.04 36.36
N ILE A 65 -22.14 12.96 36.29
CA ILE A 65 -22.22 11.95 35.23
C ILE A 65 -22.80 10.66 35.82
N GLY A 66 -23.79 10.08 35.15
CA GLY A 66 -24.39 8.81 35.55
C GLY A 66 -24.23 7.69 34.54
N ALA A 67 -25.06 6.68 34.73
CA ALA A 67 -25.18 5.52 33.85
C ALA A 67 -26.63 5.37 33.40
N GLU A 68 -26.84 5.44 32.09
CA GLU A 68 -28.12 5.16 31.46
C GLU A 68 -28.21 3.68 31.08
N PRO A 69 -29.29 2.98 31.48
CA PRO A 69 -29.45 1.56 31.18
C PRO A 69 -29.66 1.34 29.68
N SER A 70 -29.09 0.27 29.13
CA SER A 70 -29.44 -0.16 27.78
C SER A 70 -30.76 -0.95 27.80
N PRO A 71 -31.50 -1.05 26.67
CA PRO A 71 -32.69 -1.89 26.59
C PRO A 71 -32.42 -3.36 26.95
N SER A 72 -31.25 -3.89 26.56
CA SER A 72 -30.83 -5.26 26.90
C SER A 72 -30.60 -5.45 28.40
N GLU A 73 -30.15 -4.41 29.08
CA GLU A 73 -29.95 -4.39 30.51
C GLU A 73 -31.29 -4.31 31.26
N GLU A 74 -32.23 -3.48 30.82
CA GLU A 74 -33.58 -3.42 31.38
C GLU A 74 -34.31 -4.78 31.27
N MET A 75 -34.08 -5.51 30.18
CA MET A 75 -34.67 -6.83 29.91
C MET A 75 -33.90 -8.02 30.51
N SER A 76 -32.81 -7.78 31.26
CA SER A 76 -31.95 -8.84 31.79
C SER A 76 -32.62 -9.63 32.92
N LEU A 77 -33.01 -10.88 32.63
CA LEU A 77 -33.46 -11.85 33.63
C LEU A 77 -32.32 -12.25 34.56
N ARG A 78 -32.64 -12.41 35.85
CA ARG A 78 -31.68 -12.84 36.87
C ARG A 78 -31.20 -14.26 36.60
N GLN A 79 -29.89 -14.48 36.62
CA GLN A 79 -29.29 -15.81 36.48
C GLN A 79 -28.92 -16.42 37.84
N PRO A 80 -28.88 -17.76 37.98
CA PRO A 80 -28.34 -18.41 39.17
C PRO A 80 -26.89 -17.98 39.42
N GLY A 81 -26.60 -17.41 40.59
CA GLY A 81 -25.30 -16.84 40.93
C GLY A 81 -25.25 -15.31 40.93
N ASP A 82 -26.25 -14.64 40.36
CA ASP A 82 -26.34 -13.18 40.41
C ASP A 82 -26.48 -12.67 41.86
N PRO A 83 -25.77 -11.59 42.23
CA PRO A 83 -25.95 -10.93 43.51
C PRO A 83 -27.40 -10.46 43.71
N ARG A 84 -27.76 -10.20 44.97
CA ARG A 84 -29.05 -9.62 45.31
C ARG A 84 -29.04 -8.12 44.99
N GLU A 85 -30.22 -7.52 44.97
CA GLU A 85 -30.33 -6.06 44.95
C GLU A 85 -29.99 -5.51 46.34
N PRO A 86 -29.29 -4.36 46.44
CA PRO A 86 -28.91 -3.44 45.36
C PRO A 86 -27.58 -3.74 44.64
N GLU A 87 -26.80 -4.73 45.08
CA GLU A 87 -25.45 -5.00 44.56
C GLU A 87 -25.44 -5.36 43.07
N ARG A 88 -26.46 -6.08 42.59
CA ARG A 88 -26.63 -6.40 41.16
C ARG A 88 -26.78 -5.16 40.29
N THR A 89 -27.62 -4.21 40.70
CA THR A 89 -27.76 -2.93 40.01
C THR A 89 -26.44 -2.15 40.01
N LYS A 90 -25.74 -2.09 41.15
CA LYS A 90 -24.44 -1.42 41.24
C LYS A 90 -23.40 -2.00 40.28
N GLN A 91 -23.33 -3.34 40.16
CA GLN A 91 -22.41 -3.98 39.22
C GLN A 91 -22.71 -3.62 37.76
N ARG A 92 -23.99 -3.53 37.38
CA ARG A 92 -24.40 -3.12 36.02
C ARG A 92 -24.07 -1.66 35.74
N VAL A 93 -24.40 -0.77 36.68
CA VAL A 93 -24.03 0.65 36.62
C VAL A 93 -22.53 0.80 36.44
N GLN A 94 -21.71 0.06 37.20
CA GLN A 94 -20.26 0.07 37.05
C GLN A 94 -19.82 -0.39 35.64
N GLY A 95 -20.42 -1.45 35.11
CA GLY A 95 -20.14 -1.93 33.75
C GLY A 95 -20.40 -0.88 32.67
N ILE A 96 -21.49 -0.10 32.79
CA ILE A 96 -21.77 1.03 31.89
C ILE A 96 -20.75 2.13 32.06
N LEU A 97 -20.44 2.53 33.30
CA LEU A 97 -19.44 3.58 33.57
C LEU A 97 -18.06 3.20 32.99
N ASP A 98 -17.66 1.93 33.10
CA ASP A 98 -16.43 1.41 32.50
C ASP A 98 -16.49 1.45 30.97
N SER A 99 -17.65 1.13 30.40
CA SER A 99 -17.88 1.24 28.95
C SER A 99 -17.80 2.69 28.46
N GLN A 100 -18.37 3.63 29.22
CA GLN A 100 -18.23 5.06 28.94
C GLN A 100 -16.77 5.51 29.00
N VAL A 101 -15.98 5.06 29.98
CA VAL A 101 -14.53 5.36 30.02
C VAL A 101 -13.81 4.83 28.79
N ARG A 102 -14.11 3.61 28.35
CA ARG A 102 -13.55 3.06 27.09
C ARG A 102 -13.98 3.90 25.89
N GLY A 103 -15.22 4.36 25.85
CA GLY A 103 -15.74 5.27 24.82
C GLY A 103 -14.99 6.60 24.78
N LEU A 104 -14.77 7.23 25.93
CA LEU A 104 -13.99 8.48 26.04
C LEU A 104 -12.54 8.30 25.61
N LYS A 105 -11.90 7.18 25.97
CA LYS A 105 -10.54 6.85 25.48
C LYS A 105 -10.52 6.68 23.97
N LYS A 106 -11.52 6.03 23.38
CA LYS A 106 -11.64 5.89 21.93
C LYS A 106 -11.84 7.24 21.24
N GLU A 107 -12.71 8.11 21.78
CA GLU A 107 -12.88 9.48 21.28
C GLU A 107 -11.57 10.26 21.36
N ARG A 108 -10.84 10.17 22.47
CA ARG A 108 -9.50 10.76 22.64
C ARG A 108 -8.51 10.29 21.58
N ASP A 109 -8.48 8.98 21.30
CA ASP A 109 -7.47 8.37 20.42
C ASP A 109 -7.79 8.53 18.92
N GLN A 110 -9.08 8.72 18.56
CA GLN A 110 -9.54 8.71 17.16
C GLN A 110 -10.32 9.94 16.72
N GLY A 111 -10.88 10.71 17.66
CA GLY A 111 -11.90 11.72 17.41
C GLY A 111 -11.39 13.16 17.32
N PHE A 112 -10.10 13.39 17.57
CA PHE A 112 -9.50 14.73 17.52
C PHE A 112 -8.55 14.86 16.33
N ASP A 113 -8.79 15.87 15.50
CA ASP A 113 -7.81 16.28 14.50
C ASP A 113 -6.59 16.87 15.22
N PHE A 114 -5.41 16.30 14.97
CA PHE A 114 -4.12 16.79 15.48
C PHE A 114 -3.68 18.14 14.85
N HIS A 115 -4.63 18.92 14.31
CA HIS A 115 -4.37 20.26 13.82
C HIS A 115 -4.03 21.19 15.01
N PRO A 116 -3.11 22.16 14.85
CA PRO A 116 -2.71 23.07 15.94
C PRO A 116 -3.88 23.74 16.68
N GLU A 117 -4.94 24.11 15.96
CA GLU A 117 -6.15 24.70 16.54
C GLU A 117 -6.95 23.72 17.43
N GLY A 118 -7.03 22.46 17.04
CA GLY A 118 -7.71 21.41 17.81
C GLY A 118 -6.97 21.11 19.11
N PHE A 119 -5.64 21.04 19.03
CA PHE A 119 -4.78 20.80 20.19
C PHE A 119 -4.87 21.95 21.22
N GLY A 120 -4.93 23.21 20.75
CA GLY A 120 -5.12 24.37 21.62
C GLY A 120 -6.45 24.33 22.39
N ARG A 121 -7.55 23.93 21.73
CA ARG A 121 -8.86 23.78 22.38
C ARG A 121 -8.86 22.70 23.45
N LEU A 122 -8.22 21.56 23.18
CA LEU A 122 -8.13 20.46 24.13
C LEU A 122 -7.27 20.83 25.34
N LYS A 123 -6.18 21.57 25.13
CA LYS A 123 -5.35 22.09 26.22
C LYS A 123 -6.13 23.01 27.15
N ARG A 124 -6.87 23.97 26.58
CA ARG A 124 -7.73 24.89 27.34
C ARG A 124 -8.81 24.14 28.13
N LEU A 125 -9.41 23.11 27.52
CA LEU A 125 -10.38 22.22 28.18
C LEU A 125 -9.76 21.52 29.39
N LEU A 126 -8.55 20.98 29.25
CA LEU A 126 -7.83 20.34 30.35
C LEU A 126 -7.50 21.30 31.48
N GLU A 127 -6.98 22.49 31.15
CA GLU A 127 -6.72 23.55 32.12
C GLU A 127 -7.99 23.93 32.88
N PHE A 128 -9.14 23.99 32.20
CA PHE A 128 -10.42 24.27 32.83
C PHE A 128 -10.87 23.15 33.78
N PHE A 129 -10.85 21.88 33.37
CA PHE A 129 -11.22 20.76 34.24
C PHE A 129 -10.26 20.55 35.41
N ARG A 130 -9.03 21.07 35.33
CA ARG A 130 -8.07 21.09 36.44
C ARG A 130 -8.20 22.31 37.36
N SER A 131 -8.93 23.34 36.94
CA SER A 131 -9.15 24.52 37.75
C SER A 131 -10.06 24.20 38.96
N GLU A 132 -9.91 24.94 40.05
CA GLU A 132 -10.75 24.82 41.25
C GLU A 132 -12.23 25.21 41.00
N ARG A 133 -12.54 25.73 39.81
CA ARG A 133 -13.90 26.12 39.40
C ARG A 133 -14.75 24.92 39.00
N VAL A 134 -14.14 23.79 38.62
CA VAL A 134 -14.85 22.65 38.08
C VAL A 134 -14.75 21.46 39.02
N GLU A 135 -15.90 20.93 39.41
CA GLU A 135 -15.98 19.65 40.10
C GLU A 135 -16.70 18.65 39.19
N VAL A 136 -16.13 17.46 39.03
CA VAL A 136 -16.75 16.36 38.28
C VAL A 136 -16.98 15.18 39.21
N ARG A 137 -18.21 14.65 39.24
CA ARG A 137 -18.57 13.48 40.03
C ARG A 137 -19.33 12.44 39.21
N ARG A 138 -19.23 11.19 39.64
CA ARG A 138 -19.96 10.06 39.10
C ARG A 138 -20.94 9.47 40.11
N TYR A 139 -22.16 9.26 39.67
CA TYR A 139 -23.18 8.56 40.43
C TYR A 139 -23.18 7.08 40.06
N SER A 140 -22.88 6.21 41.04
CA SER A 140 -22.71 4.76 40.84
C SER A 140 -23.73 3.91 41.62
N GLU A 141 -24.58 4.53 42.43
CA GLU A 141 -25.47 3.81 43.35
C GLU A 141 -26.70 3.22 42.65
N ARG A 142 -27.22 3.92 41.64
CA ARG A 142 -28.35 3.48 40.79
C ARG A 142 -28.18 4.03 39.37
N PHE A 143 -29.00 3.56 38.44
CA PHE A 143 -29.10 4.17 37.11
C PHE A 143 -29.44 5.65 37.23
N PHE A 144 -28.64 6.49 36.58
CA PHE A 144 -28.80 7.94 36.56
C PHE A 144 -28.78 8.41 35.11
N HIS A 145 -29.98 8.66 34.60
CA HIS A 145 -30.24 9.09 33.23
C HIS A 145 -30.83 10.52 33.19
N ALA A 146 -30.73 11.25 34.30
CA ALA A 146 -31.22 12.62 34.34
C ALA A 146 -30.39 13.51 33.40
N LYS A 147 -31.08 14.50 32.80
CA LYS A 147 -30.51 15.47 31.86
C LYS A 147 -31.06 16.83 32.23
N ALA A 148 -30.29 17.55 33.03
CA ALA A 148 -30.69 18.82 33.59
C ALA A 148 -29.50 19.78 33.65
N TRP A 149 -29.77 21.03 33.32
CA TRP A 149 -28.84 22.14 33.38
C TRP A 149 -29.44 23.20 34.29
N LEU A 150 -28.87 23.34 35.47
CA LEU A 150 -29.34 24.20 36.54
C LEU A 150 -28.39 25.38 36.69
N LEU A 151 -28.92 26.58 36.53
CA LEU A 151 -28.27 27.84 36.83
C LEU A 151 -28.69 28.28 38.24
N ARG A 152 -27.72 28.63 39.08
CA ARG A 152 -27.95 29.13 40.44
C ARG A 152 -27.47 30.58 40.59
N GLY A 153 -27.96 31.25 41.64
CA GLY A 153 -27.76 32.68 41.90
C GLY A 153 -29.05 33.47 41.72
N GLU A 154 -28.93 34.78 41.54
CA GLU A 154 -30.10 35.67 41.37
C GLU A 154 -30.93 35.31 40.12
N ASN A 155 -30.27 34.90 39.04
CA ASN A 155 -30.92 34.50 37.78
C ASN A 155 -31.00 32.98 37.62
N ARG A 156 -31.57 32.32 38.64
CA ARG A 156 -31.71 30.86 38.65
C ARG A 156 -32.71 30.33 37.62
N GLY A 157 -32.44 29.12 37.13
CA GLY A 157 -33.28 28.48 36.12
C GLY A 157 -32.82 27.05 35.85
N VAL A 158 -33.72 26.20 35.36
CA VAL A 158 -33.38 24.84 34.93
C VAL A 158 -33.85 24.60 33.51
N LEU A 159 -33.00 23.98 32.68
CA LEU A 159 -33.40 23.31 31.46
C LEU A 159 -33.27 21.80 31.66
N ALA A 160 -34.38 21.09 31.57
CA ALA A 160 -34.41 19.64 31.74
C ALA A 160 -35.11 18.94 30.56
N GLY A 161 -34.65 17.75 30.19
CA GLY A 161 -35.21 17.06 29.03
C GLY A 161 -34.45 15.79 28.61
N SER A 162 -34.20 15.69 27.31
CA SER A 162 -33.61 14.53 26.65
C SER A 162 -32.18 14.75 26.13
N SER A 163 -31.68 16.00 26.14
CA SER A 163 -30.32 16.33 25.71
C SER A 163 -29.25 15.90 26.70
N ASN A 164 -28.47 14.86 26.35
CA ASN A 164 -27.23 14.52 27.04
C ASN A 164 -26.11 15.53 26.67
N LEU A 165 -25.06 15.61 27.50
CA LEU A 165 -23.88 16.43 27.22
C LEU A 165 -22.95 15.73 26.20
N THR A 166 -23.49 15.55 25.00
CA THR A 166 -22.79 14.97 23.85
C THR A 166 -22.94 15.87 22.64
N ALA A 167 -21.99 15.82 21.70
CA ALA A 167 -22.08 16.62 20.48
C ALA A 167 -23.43 16.48 19.75
N ALA A 168 -24.00 15.27 19.75
CA ALA A 168 -25.28 14.99 19.12
C ALA A 168 -26.47 15.52 19.94
N GLY A 169 -26.50 15.28 21.26
CA GLY A 169 -27.57 15.77 22.14
C GLY A 169 -27.66 17.30 22.20
N MET A 170 -26.53 17.98 21.98
CA MET A 170 -26.44 19.44 22.00
C MET A 170 -26.92 20.10 20.70
N ALA A 171 -26.96 19.38 19.56
CA ALA A 171 -27.14 20.04 18.26
C ALA A 171 -27.87 19.24 17.16
N SER A 172 -27.80 17.92 17.13
CA SER A 172 -28.25 17.14 15.96
C SER A 172 -29.35 16.12 16.24
N ASN A 173 -29.37 15.51 17.43
CA ASN A 173 -30.45 14.61 17.81
C ASN A 173 -31.76 15.40 17.92
N LEU A 174 -32.87 14.76 17.57
CA LEU A 174 -34.17 15.30 17.90
C LEU A 174 -34.38 15.16 19.41
N GLU A 175 -34.39 16.29 20.10
CA GLU A 175 -34.48 16.35 21.55
C GLU A 175 -35.74 17.11 21.95
N LEU A 176 -36.06 17.08 23.24
CA LEU A 176 -37.10 17.89 23.85
C LEU A 176 -36.62 18.31 25.23
N ASN A 177 -36.52 19.62 25.44
CA ASN A 177 -36.08 20.22 26.69
C ASN A 177 -37.00 21.38 27.06
N LEU A 178 -37.31 21.48 28.35
CA LEU A 178 -38.19 22.49 28.91
C LEU A 178 -37.42 23.33 29.94
N GLY A 179 -37.62 24.65 29.86
CA GLY A 179 -37.04 25.61 30.78
C GLY A 179 -38.03 26.02 31.86
N HIS A 180 -37.60 26.03 33.12
CA HIS A 180 -38.36 26.50 34.27
C HIS A 180 -37.55 27.49 35.10
N TYR A 181 -38.20 28.57 35.56
CA TYR A 181 -37.53 29.73 36.20
C TYR A 181 -38.22 30.19 37.49
N GLU A 182 -39.23 29.45 37.95
CA GLU A 182 -40.07 29.83 39.09
C GLU A 182 -40.09 28.76 40.19
N ASP A 183 -40.45 29.17 41.41
CA ASP A 183 -40.67 28.30 42.56
C ASP A 183 -42.10 27.75 42.60
N PRO A 184 -42.35 26.62 43.29
CA PRO A 184 -41.42 25.83 44.13
C PRO A 184 -40.60 24.78 43.36
N VAL A 185 -40.76 24.71 42.03
CA VAL A 185 -40.12 23.65 41.22
C VAL A 185 -38.59 23.78 41.24
N LEU A 186 -38.05 24.99 41.15
CA LEU A 186 -36.61 25.21 41.19
C LEU A 186 -35.98 24.73 42.49
N GLU A 187 -36.54 25.08 43.64
CA GLU A 187 -36.06 24.61 44.94
C GLU A 187 -36.04 23.07 45.04
N GLN A 188 -37.05 22.40 44.47
CA GLN A 188 -37.09 20.94 44.45
C GLN A 188 -35.97 20.34 43.58
N VAL A 189 -35.70 20.93 42.42
CA VAL A 189 -34.61 20.50 41.53
C VAL A 189 -33.24 20.77 42.15
N GLU A 190 -33.05 21.92 42.77
CA GLU A 190 -31.82 22.29 43.48
C GLU A 190 -31.53 21.28 44.59
N LYS A 191 -32.54 20.99 45.42
CA LYS A 191 -32.44 20.01 46.50
C LYS A 191 -32.12 18.60 45.98
N TRP A 192 -32.82 18.17 44.93
CA TRP A 192 -32.56 16.88 44.28
C TRP A 192 -31.12 16.79 43.78
N TYR A 193 -30.61 17.83 43.10
CA TYR A 193 -29.24 17.85 42.60
C TYR A 193 -28.23 17.72 43.75
N ASP A 194 -28.41 18.48 44.84
CA ASP A 194 -27.51 18.45 45.99
C ASP A 194 -27.50 17.10 46.72
N GLU A 195 -28.65 16.42 46.79
CA GLU A 195 -28.76 15.07 47.36
C GLU A 195 -27.96 14.06 46.53
N VAL A 196 -28.17 14.04 45.21
CA VAL A 196 -27.43 13.11 44.32
C VAL A 196 -25.94 13.47 44.28
N TRP A 197 -25.60 14.75 44.29
CA TRP A 197 -24.21 15.22 44.32
C TRP A 197 -23.43 14.72 45.53
N LYS A 198 -24.06 14.70 46.72
CA LYS A 198 -23.46 14.20 47.97
C LYS A 198 -23.20 12.70 47.93
N GLU A 199 -24.07 11.93 47.30
CA GLU A 199 -23.91 10.48 47.12
C GLU A 199 -22.88 10.12 46.04
N ALA A 200 -22.63 11.02 45.08
CA ALA A 200 -21.71 10.80 43.98
C ALA A 200 -20.23 10.87 44.40
N THR A 201 -19.38 10.14 43.70
CA THR A 201 -17.94 10.05 43.95
C THR A 201 -17.14 10.97 43.00
N PRO A 202 -16.02 11.56 43.43
CA PRO A 202 -15.14 12.34 42.54
C PRO A 202 -14.69 11.53 41.33
N PHE A 203 -14.68 12.15 40.15
CA PHE A 203 -14.23 11.52 38.91
C PHE A 203 -13.22 12.39 38.17
N ASP A 204 -12.00 11.89 38.01
CA ASP A 204 -10.93 12.59 37.29
C ASP A 204 -11.10 12.42 35.77
N LEU A 205 -11.94 13.27 35.18
CA LEU A 205 -12.14 13.31 33.74
C LEU A 205 -10.89 13.83 33.00
N ALA A 206 -10.12 14.73 33.61
CA ALA A 206 -8.97 15.36 32.98
C ALA A 206 -7.82 14.35 32.76
N GLU A 207 -7.59 13.43 33.70
CA GLU A 207 -6.56 12.38 33.59
C GLU A 207 -6.68 11.59 32.27
N LEU A 208 -7.90 11.34 31.79
CA LEU A 208 -8.13 10.63 30.54
C LEU A 208 -7.48 11.33 29.33
N TYR A 209 -7.52 12.67 29.30
CA TYR A 209 -7.02 13.48 28.19
C TYR A 209 -5.57 13.95 28.38
N GLU A 210 -5.07 14.03 29.61
CA GLU A 210 -3.68 14.43 29.91
C GLU A 210 -2.62 13.55 29.24
N VAL A 211 -2.95 12.28 28.98
CA VAL A 211 -2.06 11.34 28.29
C VAL A 211 -1.62 11.87 26.91
N LEU A 212 -2.45 12.66 26.24
CA LEU A 212 -2.13 13.25 24.94
C LEU A 212 -1.06 14.37 25.02
N PHE A 213 -0.84 14.94 26.20
CA PHE A 213 0.09 16.04 26.43
C PHE A 213 1.40 15.58 27.07
N ARG A 214 1.58 14.27 27.22
CA ARG A 214 2.85 13.72 27.69
C ARG A 214 3.91 13.94 26.62
N GLU A 215 5.01 14.55 27.03
CA GLU A 215 6.17 14.73 26.16
C GLU A 215 6.92 13.41 26.02
N PHE A 216 7.13 12.99 24.77
CA PHE A 216 7.98 11.85 24.43
C PHE A 216 9.16 12.34 23.59
N SER A 217 10.33 11.73 23.78
CA SER A 217 11.47 12.02 22.91
C SER A 217 11.13 11.71 21.45
N PRO A 218 11.47 12.58 20.48
CA PRO A 218 11.29 12.30 19.07
C PRO A 218 11.90 10.97 18.63
N TRP A 219 13.02 10.58 19.26
CA TRP A 219 13.67 9.29 19.02
C TRP A 219 12.81 8.10 19.47
N LEU A 220 12.15 8.20 20.62
CA LEU A 220 11.26 7.14 21.10
C LEU A 220 10.01 7.02 20.22
N ILE A 221 9.47 8.15 19.75
CA ILE A 221 8.35 8.15 18.80
C ILE A 221 8.79 7.47 17.51
N TYR A 222 9.96 7.83 16.98
CA TYR A 222 10.52 7.19 15.80
C TYR A 222 10.68 5.67 15.97
N LEU A 223 11.25 5.22 17.09
CA LEU A 223 11.37 3.79 17.40
C LEU A 223 10.00 3.11 17.54
N ARG A 224 9.01 3.77 18.14
CA ARG A 224 7.66 3.22 18.27
C ARG A 224 6.99 3.08 16.90
N VAL A 225 7.14 4.06 16.02
CA VAL A 225 6.65 3.98 14.64
C VAL A 225 7.31 2.82 13.90
N LEU A 226 8.63 2.66 14.02
CA LEU A 226 9.32 1.51 13.44
C LEU A 226 8.83 0.18 14.02
N TRP A 227 8.56 0.12 15.32
CA TRP A 227 8.01 -1.08 15.96
C TRP A 227 6.58 -1.40 15.51
N GLU A 228 5.72 -0.40 15.31
CA GLU A 228 4.36 -0.65 14.78
C GLU A 228 4.40 -1.08 13.31
N LEU A 229 5.37 -0.60 12.53
CA LEU A 229 5.51 -0.95 11.12
C LEU A 229 6.22 -2.29 10.89
N TYR A 230 7.22 -2.61 11.71
CA TYR A 230 8.17 -3.70 11.48
C TYR A 230 8.40 -4.59 12.72
N GLY A 231 7.77 -4.34 13.85
CA GLY A 231 8.04 -5.06 15.11
C GLY A 231 7.65 -6.53 15.05
N GLU A 232 6.55 -6.86 14.35
CA GLU A 232 6.14 -8.25 14.12
C GLU A 232 7.12 -9.02 13.23
N GLU A 233 7.89 -8.30 12.41
CA GLU A 233 8.86 -8.85 11.46
C GLU A 233 10.22 -9.20 12.12
N ILE A 234 10.57 -8.58 13.25
CA ILE A 234 11.92 -8.73 13.86
C ILE A 234 12.16 -10.12 14.47
N GLY A 235 11.11 -10.82 14.93
CA GLY A 235 11.25 -12.11 15.62
C GLY A 235 11.71 -13.27 14.73
N ASP A 236 11.53 -13.15 13.41
CA ASP A 236 11.74 -14.23 12.44
C ASP A 236 13.15 -14.22 11.80
N GLU A 237 14.03 -13.26 12.15
CA GLU A 237 15.36 -13.09 11.52
C GLU A 237 16.40 -14.15 11.95
N ASP A 238 16.30 -14.72 13.16
CA ASP A 238 17.40 -15.48 13.80
C ASP A 238 17.27 -17.01 13.75
N GLU A 239 16.11 -17.59 13.39
CA GLU A 239 15.80 -19.01 13.70
C GLU A 239 15.92 -20.02 12.54
N GLU A 240 16.42 -19.65 11.35
CA GLU A 240 16.31 -20.55 10.20
C GLU A 240 17.60 -21.19 9.69
N ASP A 241 17.59 -22.51 9.69
CA ASP A 241 18.60 -23.38 9.08
C ASP A 241 18.44 -23.39 7.54
N ILE A 242 18.98 -22.35 6.91
CA ILE A 242 19.15 -22.28 5.45
C ILE A 242 20.39 -23.13 5.10
N GLY A 243 20.21 -24.20 4.32
CA GLY A 243 21.30 -25.11 3.99
C GLY A 243 22.30 -24.53 2.98
N LEU A 244 21.92 -23.44 2.29
CA LEU A 244 22.86 -22.62 1.54
C LEU A 244 23.65 -21.69 2.47
N THR A 245 24.97 -21.67 2.30
CA THR A 245 25.80 -20.66 2.98
C THR A 245 25.59 -19.29 2.33
N LEU A 246 24.92 -18.41 3.08
CA LEU A 246 24.58 -17.06 2.66
C LEU A 246 25.30 -16.02 3.52
N ALA A 247 25.70 -14.92 2.89
CA ALA A 247 26.09 -13.71 3.64
C ALA A 247 24.89 -13.18 4.43
N ARG A 248 25.14 -12.42 5.51
CA ARG A 248 24.06 -11.89 6.37
C ARG A 248 23.09 -11.01 5.58
N PHE A 249 23.59 -10.14 4.70
CA PHE A 249 22.69 -9.38 3.83
C PHE A 249 21.83 -10.28 2.93
N GLN A 250 22.36 -11.41 2.42
CA GLN A 250 21.56 -12.34 1.62
C GLN A 250 20.48 -13.01 2.47
N LYS A 251 20.79 -13.40 3.71
CA LYS A 251 19.80 -13.92 4.68
C LYS A 251 18.65 -12.94 4.90
N HIS A 252 18.94 -11.68 5.22
CA HIS A 252 17.90 -10.65 5.36
C HIS A 252 17.06 -10.48 4.08
N GLY A 253 17.68 -10.74 2.92
CA GLY A 253 16.99 -10.70 1.63
C GLY A 253 16.04 -11.85 1.40
N VAL A 254 16.47 -13.05 1.76
CA VAL A 254 15.64 -14.25 1.73
C VAL A 254 14.47 -14.10 2.68
N TRP A 255 14.74 -13.66 3.91
CA TRP A 255 13.74 -13.39 4.93
C TRP A 255 12.67 -12.41 4.42
N ARG A 256 13.06 -11.22 3.95
CA ARG A 256 12.10 -10.24 3.40
C ARG A 256 11.38 -10.77 2.17
N ALA A 257 12.09 -11.48 1.28
CA ALA A 257 11.47 -12.04 0.08
C ALA A 257 10.41 -13.08 0.42
N ARG A 258 10.65 -13.90 1.45
CA ARG A 258 9.71 -14.90 1.94
C ARG A 258 8.46 -14.27 2.53
N HIS A 259 8.58 -13.26 3.39
CA HIS A 259 7.41 -12.58 3.94
C HIS A 259 6.51 -12.01 2.85
N ILE A 260 7.10 -11.30 1.88
CA ILE A 260 6.36 -10.77 0.72
C ILE A 260 5.72 -11.92 -0.08
N LEU A 261 6.44 -13.01 -0.30
CA LEU A 261 5.95 -14.17 -1.03
C LEU A 261 4.77 -14.85 -0.31
N GLN A 262 4.82 -15.01 1.01
CA GLN A 262 3.75 -15.60 1.82
C GLN A 262 2.49 -14.73 1.83
N GLU A 263 2.66 -13.41 1.93
CA GLU A 263 1.55 -12.45 1.95
C GLU A 263 0.88 -12.34 0.56
N LEU A 264 1.69 -12.16 -0.49
CA LEU A 264 1.21 -11.78 -1.81
C LEU A 264 1.17 -12.92 -2.84
N GLY A 265 1.81 -14.05 -2.57
CA GLY A 265 2.00 -15.14 -3.55
C GLY A 265 2.98 -14.79 -4.67
N GLY A 266 3.71 -13.69 -4.54
CA GLY A 266 4.78 -13.33 -5.46
C GLY A 266 5.67 -12.21 -4.93
N VAL A 267 6.92 -12.19 -5.40
CA VAL A 267 7.94 -11.23 -4.97
C VAL A 267 8.88 -10.87 -6.11
N ILE A 268 9.33 -9.62 -6.13
CA ILE A 268 10.39 -9.16 -7.03
C ILE A 268 11.70 -9.06 -6.24
N VAL A 269 12.73 -9.79 -6.65
CA VAL A 269 14.09 -9.66 -6.11
C VAL A 269 14.89 -8.77 -7.06
N ALA A 270 14.98 -7.49 -6.69
CA ALA A 270 15.57 -6.41 -7.47
C ALA A 270 16.95 -5.95 -7.01
N ASP A 271 17.70 -6.82 -6.35
CA ASP A 271 19.07 -6.51 -5.96
C ASP A 271 19.97 -6.23 -7.17
N GLY A 272 20.91 -5.29 -6.98
CA GLY A 272 21.92 -4.95 -7.98
C GLY A 272 22.67 -6.15 -8.54
N VAL A 273 23.20 -6.00 -9.76
CA VAL A 273 24.00 -7.04 -10.42
C VAL A 273 25.18 -7.46 -9.54
N GLY A 274 25.37 -8.78 -9.36
CA GLY A 274 26.45 -9.33 -8.55
C GLY A 274 26.19 -9.41 -7.04
N LEU A 275 25.00 -9.03 -6.55
CA LEU A 275 24.64 -9.19 -5.13
C LEU A 275 24.15 -10.60 -4.76
N GLY A 276 24.16 -11.54 -5.70
CA GLY A 276 23.78 -12.94 -5.44
C GLY A 276 22.28 -13.22 -5.45
N LYS A 277 21.51 -12.61 -6.37
CA LYS A 277 20.10 -12.96 -6.61
C LYS A 277 19.88 -14.48 -6.82
N THR A 278 20.83 -15.14 -7.47
CA THR A 278 20.85 -16.60 -7.65
C THR A 278 20.88 -17.34 -6.30
N PHE A 279 21.64 -16.85 -5.32
CA PHE A 279 21.69 -17.43 -3.98
C PHE A 279 20.41 -17.18 -3.19
N VAL A 280 19.84 -15.97 -3.28
CA VAL A 280 18.54 -15.66 -2.68
C VAL A 280 17.45 -16.57 -3.26
N ALA A 281 17.39 -16.71 -4.58
CA ALA A 281 16.46 -17.61 -5.24
C ALA A 281 16.72 -19.08 -4.88
N GLY A 282 17.99 -19.49 -4.78
CA GLY A 282 18.39 -20.83 -4.36
C GLY A 282 17.89 -21.19 -2.96
N ALA A 283 17.99 -20.27 -2.00
CA ALA A 283 17.48 -20.46 -0.65
C ALA A 283 15.95 -20.56 -0.61
N LEU A 284 15.25 -19.72 -1.38
CA LEU A 284 13.79 -19.87 -1.54
C LEU A 284 13.44 -21.21 -2.18
N MET A 285 14.15 -21.65 -3.22
CA MET A 285 13.95 -22.96 -3.85
C MET A 285 14.19 -24.12 -2.89
N GLU A 286 15.23 -24.04 -2.06
CA GLU A 286 15.55 -25.05 -1.05
C GLU A 286 14.38 -25.28 -0.08
N GLU A 287 13.66 -24.22 0.32
CA GLU A 287 12.49 -24.34 1.19
C GLU A 287 11.37 -25.21 0.59
N TYR A 288 11.11 -25.04 -0.72
CA TYR A 288 10.11 -25.82 -1.45
C TYR A 288 10.63 -27.25 -1.72
N GLU A 289 11.93 -27.40 -1.98
CA GLU A 289 12.60 -28.71 -2.13
C GLU A 289 12.46 -29.54 -0.84
N LYS A 290 12.71 -28.95 0.33
CA LYS A 290 12.53 -29.58 1.66
C LYS A 290 11.08 -30.05 1.88
N ARG A 291 10.10 -29.32 1.34
CA ARG A 291 8.67 -29.69 1.33
C ARG A 291 8.29 -30.68 0.22
N ARG A 292 9.26 -31.15 -0.58
CA ARG A 292 9.08 -32.03 -1.75
C ARG A 292 8.17 -31.43 -2.84
N GLN A 293 8.08 -30.11 -2.88
CA GLN A 293 7.30 -29.38 -3.87
C GLN A 293 8.11 -29.20 -5.16
N ARG A 294 7.44 -29.13 -6.30
CA ARG A 294 8.09 -29.00 -7.60
C ARG A 294 8.29 -27.52 -7.94
N ILE A 295 9.43 -27.25 -8.56
CA ILE A 295 9.90 -25.90 -8.83
C ILE A 295 10.19 -25.78 -10.33
N LEU A 296 9.73 -24.70 -10.94
CA LEU A 296 10.04 -24.35 -12.33
C LEU A 296 10.95 -23.13 -12.36
N LEU A 297 12.15 -23.28 -12.93
CA LEU A 297 13.08 -22.19 -13.20
C LEU A 297 13.01 -21.79 -14.67
N ILE A 298 12.62 -20.56 -14.96
CA ILE A 298 12.60 -19.96 -16.30
C ILE A 298 13.79 -19.01 -16.40
N ARG A 299 14.71 -19.27 -17.35
CA ARG A 299 15.97 -18.52 -17.47
C ARG A 299 16.33 -18.17 -18.92
N PRO A 300 17.25 -17.22 -19.16
CA PRO A 300 17.88 -17.04 -20.47
C PRO A 300 18.64 -18.30 -20.90
N ALA A 301 18.62 -18.64 -22.20
CA ALA A 301 19.36 -19.79 -22.73
C ALA A 301 20.88 -19.68 -22.52
N ALA A 302 21.41 -18.44 -22.49
CA ALA A 302 22.82 -18.17 -22.24
C ALA A 302 23.28 -18.57 -20.83
N LEU A 303 22.38 -18.54 -19.84
CA LEU A 303 22.69 -18.87 -18.44
C LEU A 303 22.47 -20.37 -18.14
N LYS A 304 22.45 -21.22 -19.17
CA LYS A 304 22.24 -22.65 -19.00
C LYS A 304 23.32 -23.30 -18.13
N GLY A 305 24.59 -23.09 -18.48
CA GLY A 305 25.71 -23.69 -17.75
C GLY A 305 25.77 -23.25 -16.28
N ASP A 306 25.62 -21.95 -16.03
CA ASP A 306 25.75 -21.37 -14.68
C ASP A 306 24.68 -21.92 -13.72
N TRP A 307 23.42 -21.92 -14.15
CA TRP A 307 22.31 -22.43 -13.34
C TRP A 307 22.36 -23.96 -13.19
N ASP A 308 22.72 -24.72 -14.23
CA ASP A 308 22.85 -26.19 -14.11
C ASP A 308 23.95 -26.55 -13.09
N GLY A 309 25.09 -25.83 -13.14
CA GLY A 309 26.16 -25.98 -12.16
C GLY A 309 25.75 -25.57 -10.75
N PHE A 310 25.01 -24.47 -10.59
CA PHE A 310 24.49 -24.01 -9.29
C PHE A 310 23.51 -25.03 -8.68
N LEU A 311 22.50 -25.47 -9.44
CA LEU A 311 21.51 -26.44 -8.98
C LEU A 311 22.17 -27.76 -8.56
N SER A 312 23.14 -28.23 -9.34
CA SER A 312 23.89 -29.46 -9.01
C SER A 312 24.75 -29.30 -7.75
N ARG A 313 25.43 -28.15 -7.58
CA ARG A 313 26.30 -27.91 -6.42
C ARG A 313 25.52 -27.84 -5.10
N HIS A 314 24.30 -27.33 -5.16
CA HIS A 314 23.43 -27.14 -3.99
C HIS A 314 22.34 -28.22 -3.87
N PHE A 315 22.44 -29.32 -4.63
CA PHE A 315 21.54 -30.48 -4.57
C PHE A 315 20.04 -30.15 -4.77
N LEU A 316 19.74 -29.14 -5.59
CA LEU A 316 18.38 -28.70 -5.90
C LEU A 316 17.77 -29.54 -7.04
N GLY A 317 17.50 -30.82 -6.77
CA GLY A 317 17.14 -31.83 -7.77
C GLY A 317 15.69 -31.77 -8.27
N ASN A 318 14.73 -31.23 -7.52
CA ASN A 318 13.34 -31.12 -7.99
C ASN A 318 13.08 -29.89 -8.87
N VAL A 319 14.10 -29.04 -9.09
CA VAL A 319 14.03 -27.88 -9.97
C VAL A 319 14.10 -28.31 -11.42
N GLU A 320 13.06 -28.01 -12.17
CA GLU A 320 13.04 -28.15 -13.62
C GLU A 320 13.36 -26.80 -14.28
N ALA A 321 14.40 -26.75 -15.11
CA ALA A 321 14.86 -25.51 -15.73
C ALA A 321 14.56 -25.46 -17.23
N VAL A 322 13.92 -24.37 -17.69
CA VAL A 322 13.54 -24.14 -19.09
C VAL A 322 13.95 -22.75 -19.55
N SER A 323 14.17 -22.60 -20.86
CA SER A 323 14.38 -21.26 -21.45
C SER A 323 13.07 -20.56 -21.74
N TYR A 324 13.05 -19.23 -21.86
CA TYR A 324 11.83 -18.51 -22.26
C TYR A 324 11.24 -19.01 -23.59
N GLN A 325 12.11 -19.31 -24.56
CA GLN A 325 11.70 -19.84 -25.86
C GLN A 325 11.18 -21.28 -25.74
N GLY A 326 11.84 -22.10 -24.92
CA GLY A 326 11.39 -23.46 -24.64
C GLY A 326 10.01 -23.49 -24.00
N LEU A 327 9.77 -22.64 -22.99
CA LEU A 327 8.44 -22.51 -22.37
C LEU A 327 7.40 -22.00 -23.38
N GLY A 328 7.77 -21.03 -24.20
CA GLY A 328 6.88 -20.47 -25.23
C GLY A 328 6.50 -21.48 -26.32
N ASN A 329 7.34 -22.48 -26.59
CA ASN A 329 7.11 -23.52 -27.58
C ASN A 329 6.69 -24.88 -26.96
N ASP A 330 6.33 -24.89 -25.67
CA ASP A 330 5.89 -26.12 -25.01
C ASP A 330 4.46 -26.50 -25.42
N VAL A 331 4.22 -27.80 -25.66
CA VAL A 331 2.89 -28.29 -26.08
C VAL A 331 1.77 -27.93 -25.11
N GLN A 332 2.07 -27.82 -23.81
CA GLN A 332 1.06 -27.49 -22.79
C GLN A 332 0.52 -26.07 -22.95
N PHE A 333 1.26 -25.22 -23.65
CA PHE A 333 0.86 -23.84 -23.94
C PHE A 333 0.51 -23.60 -25.41
N GLY A 334 0.43 -24.67 -26.22
CA GLY A 334 0.08 -24.62 -27.65
C GLY A 334 1.28 -24.57 -28.59
N GLY A 335 2.49 -24.91 -28.11
CA GLY A 335 3.67 -25.10 -28.95
C GLY A 335 3.78 -26.52 -29.51
N GLU A 336 4.91 -26.80 -30.17
CA GLU A 336 5.08 -28.03 -30.95
C GLU A 336 5.90 -29.12 -30.25
N ARG A 337 6.67 -28.76 -29.20
CA ARG A 337 7.65 -29.66 -28.58
C ARG A 337 7.44 -29.79 -27.08
N ASN A 338 7.72 -30.96 -26.53
CA ASN A 338 7.77 -31.17 -25.09
C ASN A 338 9.07 -30.60 -24.53
N HIS A 339 9.00 -29.41 -23.95
CA HIS A 339 10.10 -28.75 -23.26
C HIS A 339 10.03 -28.95 -21.74
N LEU A 340 8.81 -29.09 -21.20
CA LEU A 340 8.52 -29.47 -19.83
C LEU A 340 8.30 -30.99 -19.75
N LYS A 341 8.96 -31.63 -18.78
CA LYS A 341 8.83 -33.05 -18.46
C LYS A 341 7.60 -33.33 -17.61
N ARG A 342 7.14 -32.35 -16.84
CA ARG A 342 6.01 -32.45 -15.91
C ARG A 342 4.84 -31.57 -16.34
N LEU A 343 3.67 -31.84 -15.79
CA LEU A 343 2.51 -30.99 -16.02
C LEU A 343 2.73 -29.62 -15.37
N SER A 344 2.31 -28.58 -16.07
CA SER A 344 2.45 -27.20 -15.63
C SER A 344 1.75 -26.93 -14.30
N ASP A 345 0.73 -27.70 -13.94
CA ASP A 345 0.00 -27.60 -12.68
C ASP A 345 0.72 -28.24 -11.48
N GLU A 346 1.77 -29.04 -11.71
CA GLU A 346 2.54 -29.66 -10.64
C GLU A 346 3.52 -28.69 -9.97
N TYR A 347 3.82 -27.53 -10.55
CA TYR A 347 4.78 -26.57 -9.99
C TYR A 347 4.14 -25.66 -8.94
N GLN A 348 4.67 -25.70 -7.70
CA GLN A 348 4.23 -24.83 -6.60
C GLN A 348 5.04 -23.53 -6.53
N LEU A 349 6.27 -23.52 -7.07
CA LEU A 349 7.10 -22.33 -7.17
C LEU A 349 7.56 -22.13 -8.61
N VAL A 350 7.40 -20.90 -9.12
CA VAL A 350 7.95 -20.47 -10.40
C VAL A 350 8.97 -19.37 -10.14
N VAL A 351 10.22 -19.62 -10.54
CA VAL A 351 11.31 -18.65 -10.47
C VAL A 351 11.62 -18.18 -11.89
N ILE A 352 11.61 -16.86 -12.10
CA ILE A 352 11.93 -16.26 -13.39
C ILE A 352 13.19 -15.42 -13.23
N ASP A 353 14.29 -15.89 -13.81
CA ASP A 353 15.49 -15.08 -13.95
C ASP A 353 15.29 -14.02 -15.04
N GLU A 354 16.02 -12.91 -14.98
CA GLU A 354 15.91 -11.75 -15.88
C GLU A 354 14.46 -11.38 -16.26
N ALA A 355 13.61 -11.26 -15.22
CA ALA A 355 12.17 -11.03 -15.34
C ALA A 355 11.80 -9.74 -16.10
N HIS A 356 12.73 -8.81 -16.28
CA HIS A 356 12.55 -7.64 -17.15
C HIS A 356 12.13 -8.03 -18.59
N ASN A 357 12.39 -9.27 -19.03
CA ASN A 357 11.90 -9.82 -20.30
C ASN A 357 10.37 -10.00 -20.38
N TYR A 358 9.65 -9.90 -19.26
CA TYR A 358 8.20 -10.02 -19.16
C TYR A 358 7.46 -8.69 -18.94
N ARG A 359 8.19 -7.56 -18.95
CA ARG A 359 7.61 -6.23 -18.71
C ARG A 359 6.62 -5.77 -19.78
N ASN A 360 6.72 -6.28 -21.01
CA ASN A 360 5.83 -5.86 -22.10
C ASN A 360 4.60 -6.79 -22.19
N PRO A 361 3.40 -6.31 -21.83
CA PRO A 361 2.17 -7.10 -21.79
C PRO A 361 1.69 -7.54 -23.17
N ASN A 362 2.16 -6.86 -24.23
CA ASN A 362 1.74 -7.07 -25.62
C ASN A 362 2.67 -8.02 -26.38
N THR A 363 3.68 -8.61 -25.73
CA THR A 363 4.48 -9.66 -26.37
C THR A 363 3.60 -10.90 -26.49
N PRO A 364 3.11 -11.27 -27.70
CA PRO A 364 1.96 -12.17 -27.86
C PRO A 364 2.22 -13.57 -27.31
N THR A 365 3.49 -13.97 -27.22
CA THR A 365 3.90 -15.32 -26.82
C THR A 365 4.32 -15.38 -25.35
N ARG A 366 5.32 -14.62 -24.90
CA ARG A 366 5.91 -14.81 -23.56
C ARG A 366 4.97 -14.47 -22.41
N ALA A 367 4.41 -13.26 -22.38
CA ALA A 367 3.54 -12.82 -21.29
C ALA A 367 2.23 -13.61 -21.26
N ALA A 368 1.68 -13.97 -22.44
CA ALA A 368 0.49 -14.80 -22.54
C ALA A 368 0.72 -16.23 -22.01
N VAL A 369 1.84 -16.85 -22.38
CA VAL A 369 2.24 -18.18 -21.88
C VAL A 369 2.43 -18.14 -20.36
N LEU A 370 3.10 -17.12 -19.82
CA LEU A 370 3.24 -16.96 -18.38
C LEU A 370 1.87 -16.77 -17.68
N ARG A 371 0.97 -15.94 -18.24
CA ARG A 371 -0.40 -15.81 -17.70
C ARG A 371 -1.14 -17.14 -17.72
N ARG A 372 -0.98 -17.95 -18.77
CA ARG A 372 -1.59 -19.29 -18.87
C ARG A 372 -1.02 -20.24 -17.81
N LEU A 373 0.29 -20.25 -17.61
CA LEU A 373 0.97 -20.97 -16.53
C LEU A 373 0.41 -20.56 -15.14
N LEU A 374 0.17 -19.26 -14.92
CA LEU A 374 -0.32 -18.70 -13.65
C LEU A 374 -1.85 -18.71 -13.47
N ARG A 375 -2.61 -19.29 -14.41
CA ARG A 375 -4.08 -19.45 -14.29
C ARG A 375 -4.51 -20.70 -13.53
N GLY A 376 -3.63 -21.70 -13.43
CA GLY A 376 -3.90 -22.98 -12.77
C GLY A 376 -3.88 -22.89 -11.24
N PRO A 377 -3.48 -23.97 -10.53
CA PRO A 377 -3.44 -23.99 -9.08
C PRO A 377 -2.55 -22.87 -8.51
N LYS A 378 -2.89 -22.46 -7.27
CA LYS A 378 -2.14 -21.44 -6.52
C LYS A 378 -0.67 -21.87 -6.45
N ARG A 379 0.20 -20.97 -6.89
CA ARG A 379 1.65 -21.14 -6.88
C ARG A 379 2.31 -19.80 -6.63
N ASP A 380 3.50 -19.86 -6.07
CA ASP A 380 4.27 -18.68 -5.71
C ASP A 380 5.19 -18.28 -6.86
N LEU A 381 5.39 -16.98 -7.05
CA LEU A 381 6.14 -16.41 -8.17
C LEU A 381 7.30 -15.55 -7.71
N VAL A 382 8.53 -15.94 -8.04
CA VAL A 382 9.74 -15.16 -7.74
C VAL A 382 10.28 -14.57 -9.03
N LEU A 383 10.34 -13.24 -9.11
CA LEU A 383 10.84 -12.50 -10.26
C LEU A 383 12.22 -11.91 -9.95
N LEU A 384 13.28 -12.44 -10.57
CA LEU A 384 14.64 -11.93 -10.39
C LEU A 384 14.94 -10.91 -11.51
N THR A 385 15.30 -9.69 -11.16
CA THR A 385 15.70 -8.69 -12.16
C THR A 385 16.52 -7.58 -11.52
N ALA A 386 17.68 -7.21 -12.08
CA ALA A 386 18.41 -6.05 -11.55
C ALA A 386 17.75 -4.70 -11.89
N THR A 387 16.82 -4.70 -12.86
CA THR A 387 16.23 -3.49 -13.46
C THR A 387 14.73 -3.70 -13.65
N PRO A 388 13.91 -3.56 -12.60
CA PRO A 388 12.45 -3.72 -12.70
C PRO A 388 11.78 -2.57 -13.46
N VAL A 389 12.43 -1.41 -13.56
CA VAL A 389 12.01 -0.25 -14.36
C VAL A 389 13.11 0.05 -15.37
N ASN A 390 12.77 0.18 -16.65
CA ASN A 390 13.76 0.44 -17.71
C ASN A 390 13.29 1.56 -18.65
N ASN A 391 12.08 1.44 -19.19
CA ASN A 391 11.53 2.40 -20.14
C ASN A 391 10.40 3.25 -19.53
N SER A 392 9.60 2.66 -18.63
CA SER A 392 8.43 3.31 -18.03
C SER A 392 8.13 2.72 -16.66
N LEU A 393 7.50 3.50 -15.78
CA LEU A 393 6.95 3.02 -14.50
C LEU A 393 5.99 1.84 -14.69
N TYR A 394 5.32 1.78 -15.84
CA TYR A 394 4.46 0.66 -16.21
C TYR A 394 5.20 -0.68 -16.33
N ASP A 395 6.52 -0.70 -16.52
CA ASP A 395 7.30 -1.92 -16.50
C ASP A 395 7.15 -2.65 -15.14
N LEU A 396 7.18 -1.90 -14.04
CA LEU A 396 6.99 -2.43 -12.69
C LEU A 396 5.54 -2.90 -12.48
N TYR A 397 4.56 -2.10 -12.93
CA TYR A 397 3.14 -2.48 -12.87
C TYR A 397 2.89 -3.82 -13.54
N HIS A 398 3.46 -4.04 -14.73
CA HIS A 398 3.28 -5.28 -15.45
C HIS A 398 3.90 -6.48 -14.73
N LEU A 399 5.07 -6.32 -14.11
CA LEU A 399 5.67 -7.38 -13.30
C LEU A 399 4.83 -7.72 -12.07
N VAL A 400 4.39 -6.69 -11.33
CA VAL A 400 3.53 -6.86 -10.15
C VAL A 400 2.19 -7.52 -10.51
N SER A 401 1.62 -7.18 -11.68
CA SER A 401 0.33 -7.70 -12.13
C SER A 401 0.28 -9.22 -12.35
N PHE A 402 1.43 -9.90 -12.45
CA PHE A 402 1.47 -11.36 -12.61
C PHE A 402 1.05 -12.10 -11.33
N PHE A 403 1.32 -11.54 -10.16
CA PHE A 403 0.98 -12.16 -8.86
C PHE A 403 -0.06 -11.35 -8.08
N LEU A 404 -0.13 -10.03 -8.27
CA LEU A 404 -1.05 -9.16 -7.55
C LEU A 404 -2.28 -8.85 -8.42
N LYS A 405 -3.31 -9.69 -8.31
CA LYS A 405 -4.54 -9.61 -9.13
C LYS A 405 -5.67 -8.76 -8.52
N GLN A 406 -5.60 -8.47 -7.22
CA GLN A 406 -6.64 -7.76 -6.47
C GLN A 406 -6.04 -6.64 -5.62
N ASP A 407 -6.55 -5.43 -5.80
CA ASP A 407 -6.11 -4.23 -5.07
C ASP A 407 -6.35 -4.34 -3.56
N SER A 408 -7.35 -5.13 -3.14
CA SER A 408 -7.67 -5.37 -1.72
C SER A 408 -6.49 -5.87 -0.89
N ARG A 409 -5.54 -6.57 -1.52
CA ARG A 409 -4.34 -7.09 -0.86
C ARG A 409 -3.39 -6.01 -0.35
N LEU A 410 -3.44 -4.80 -0.93
CA LEU A 410 -2.58 -3.68 -0.50
C LEU A 410 -3.37 -2.54 0.16
N MET A 411 -4.67 -2.71 0.41
CA MET A 411 -5.48 -1.68 1.07
C MET A 411 -4.97 -1.37 2.49
N ASN A 412 -4.61 -2.39 3.25
CA ASN A 412 -4.05 -2.23 4.60
C ASN A 412 -2.67 -1.55 4.60
N LYS A 413 -2.00 -1.49 3.43
CA LYS A 413 -0.73 -0.79 3.21
C LYS A 413 -0.94 0.60 2.58
N GLY A 414 -2.16 1.12 2.60
CA GLY A 414 -2.50 2.46 2.11
C GLY A 414 -2.59 2.60 0.59
N ILE A 415 -2.66 1.49 -0.16
CA ILE A 415 -2.73 1.50 -1.63
C ILE A 415 -4.13 1.00 -2.06
N PRO A 416 -5.12 1.89 -2.21
CA PRO A 416 -6.48 1.48 -2.56
C PRO A 416 -6.66 1.14 -4.05
N ARG A 417 -5.84 1.73 -4.94
CA ARG A 417 -5.89 1.51 -6.39
C ARG A 417 -4.49 1.35 -6.96
N ILE A 418 -4.08 0.12 -7.25
CA ILE A 418 -2.71 -0.15 -7.73
C ILE A 418 -2.50 0.53 -9.08
N LYS A 419 -3.42 0.34 -10.03
CA LYS A 419 -3.32 0.97 -11.35
C LYS A 419 -3.40 2.49 -11.27
N GLY A 420 -4.30 3.02 -10.44
CA GLY A 420 -4.45 4.47 -10.24
C GLY A 420 -3.16 5.12 -9.76
N LEU A 421 -2.42 4.47 -8.86
CA LEU A 421 -1.11 4.94 -8.40
C LEU A 421 -0.11 5.14 -9.55
N PHE A 422 -0.08 4.20 -10.51
CA PHE A 422 0.77 4.32 -11.69
C PHE A 422 0.25 5.36 -12.69
N ASP A 423 -1.07 5.48 -12.86
CA ASP A 423 -1.67 6.51 -13.71
C ASP A 423 -1.30 7.91 -13.21
N ASP A 424 -1.42 8.15 -11.91
CA ASP A 424 -1.06 9.42 -11.27
C ASP A 424 0.45 9.67 -11.37
N ALA A 425 1.28 8.65 -11.10
CA ALA A 425 2.74 8.75 -11.20
C ALA A 425 3.24 9.03 -12.62
N THR A 426 2.57 8.51 -13.64
CA THR A 426 3.00 8.67 -15.05
C THR A 426 2.63 10.06 -15.61
N GLN A 427 1.70 10.79 -14.96
CA GLN A 427 1.34 12.16 -15.33
C GLN A 427 2.30 13.21 -14.79
N ILE A 428 3.15 12.84 -13.83
CA ILE A 428 4.16 13.71 -13.22
C ILE A 428 5.46 13.61 -14.04
N ASP A 429 6.13 14.74 -14.27
CA ASP A 429 7.45 14.74 -14.90
C ASP A 429 8.43 13.88 -14.06
N PRO A 430 9.21 12.96 -14.66
CA PRO A 430 10.19 12.16 -13.93
C PRO A 430 11.12 12.93 -12.99
N GLY A 431 11.41 14.21 -13.30
CA GLY A 431 12.22 15.08 -12.42
C GLY A 431 11.52 15.52 -11.13
N ASP A 432 10.19 15.58 -11.15
CA ASP A 432 9.34 16.05 -10.04
C ASP A 432 8.63 14.90 -9.31
N LEU A 433 8.84 13.65 -9.75
CA LEU A 433 8.23 12.48 -9.14
C LEU A 433 8.78 12.25 -7.73
N HIS A 434 7.94 12.51 -6.72
CA HIS A 434 8.33 12.25 -5.34
C HIS A 434 8.53 10.75 -5.09
N PRO A 435 9.67 10.30 -4.52
CA PRO A 435 9.94 8.89 -4.28
C PRO A 435 8.85 8.17 -3.47
N ASP A 436 8.21 8.89 -2.56
CA ASP A 436 7.19 8.35 -1.65
C ASP A 436 5.92 7.89 -2.37
N LEU A 437 5.67 8.30 -3.62
CA LEU A 437 4.46 7.89 -4.33
C LEU A 437 4.47 6.39 -4.63
N LEU A 438 5.60 5.85 -5.08
CA LEU A 438 5.74 4.43 -5.40
C LEU A 438 6.40 3.62 -4.28
N TYR A 439 6.99 4.28 -3.28
CA TYR A 439 7.69 3.63 -2.17
C TYR A 439 6.81 2.57 -1.47
N PRO A 440 5.54 2.82 -1.10
CA PRO A 440 4.71 1.81 -0.44
C PRO A 440 4.55 0.54 -1.28
N LEU A 441 4.38 0.69 -2.60
CA LEU A 441 4.23 -0.45 -3.50
C LEU A 441 5.55 -1.21 -3.65
N VAL A 442 6.65 -0.50 -3.84
CA VAL A 442 7.98 -1.11 -3.97
C VAL A 442 8.34 -1.84 -2.68
N ASP A 443 8.13 -1.22 -1.53
CA ASP A 443 8.39 -1.81 -0.21
C ASP A 443 7.55 -3.08 0.02
N ALA A 444 6.27 -3.05 -0.37
CA ALA A 444 5.36 -4.16 -0.20
C ALA A 444 5.63 -5.35 -1.14
N THR A 445 6.24 -5.13 -2.31
CA THR A 445 6.34 -6.16 -3.37
C THR A 445 7.76 -6.56 -3.76
N THR A 446 8.76 -5.76 -3.37
CA THR A 446 10.12 -5.85 -3.93
C THR A 446 11.19 -5.85 -2.84
N VAL A 447 12.15 -6.76 -2.95
CA VAL A 447 13.43 -6.69 -2.22
C VAL A 447 14.45 -6.00 -3.10
N LYS A 448 14.90 -4.80 -2.73
CA LYS A 448 15.86 -4.02 -3.53
C LYS A 448 17.00 -3.47 -2.68
N ARG A 449 18.22 -3.93 -2.95
CA ARG A 449 19.44 -3.37 -2.35
C ARG A 449 20.47 -2.98 -3.38
N THR A 450 21.17 -1.88 -3.10
CA THR A 450 22.25 -1.36 -3.95
C THR A 450 23.62 -1.77 -3.40
N ARG A 451 24.64 -1.80 -4.27
CA ARG A 451 26.02 -2.05 -3.82
C ARG A 451 26.48 -1.02 -2.77
N GLN A 452 26.03 0.23 -2.89
CA GLN A 452 26.34 1.28 -1.92
C GLN A 452 25.70 1.00 -0.56
N PHE A 453 24.45 0.55 -0.54
CA PHE A 453 23.76 0.13 0.68
C PHE A 453 24.51 -1.02 1.37
N ILE A 454 24.89 -2.06 0.62
CA ILE A 454 25.66 -3.19 1.17
C ILE A 454 27.01 -2.74 1.73
N ARG A 455 27.75 -1.89 0.99
CA ARG A 455 29.04 -1.35 1.47
C ARG A 455 28.93 -0.54 2.75
N LYS A 456 27.80 0.15 2.96
CA LYS A 456 27.59 1.02 4.12
C LYS A 456 27.12 0.25 5.36
N HIS A 457 26.25 -0.74 5.19
CA HIS A 457 25.55 -1.40 6.29
C HIS A 457 26.02 -2.83 6.57
N TYR A 458 26.80 -3.42 5.66
CA TYR A 458 27.30 -4.79 5.75
C TYR A 458 28.81 -4.83 5.43
N SER A 459 29.57 -3.85 5.92
CA SER A 459 31.02 -3.75 5.68
C SER A 459 31.81 -4.95 6.21
N ASP A 460 31.28 -5.58 7.25
CA ASP A 460 31.95 -6.65 7.99
C ASP A 460 31.53 -8.05 7.50
N ASP A 461 30.58 -8.12 6.56
CA ASP A 461 30.15 -9.39 5.96
C ASP A 461 31.28 -10.00 5.11
N GLN A 462 31.40 -11.32 5.18
CA GLN A 462 32.36 -12.11 4.39
C GLN A 462 31.63 -13.04 3.42
N ILE A 463 32.24 -13.26 2.25
CA ILE A 463 31.76 -14.21 1.25
C ILE A 463 32.90 -15.16 0.85
N PRO A 464 32.59 -16.43 0.53
CA PRO A 464 33.60 -17.35 0.01
C PRO A 464 34.01 -16.95 -1.41
N ASP A 465 35.30 -17.05 -1.71
CA ASP A 465 35.83 -16.94 -3.06
C ASP A 465 35.61 -18.23 -3.87
N ARG A 466 36.18 -18.30 -5.07
CA ARG A 466 36.05 -19.48 -5.96
C ARG A 466 36.70 -20.74 -5.38
N ASP A 467 37.66 -20.57 -4.47
CA ASP A 467 38.40 -21.65 -3.80
C ASP A 467 37.81 -21.96 -2.41
N GLY A 468 36.71 -21.30 -2.04
CA GLY A 468 36.00 -21.49 -0.77
C GLY A 468 36.58 -20.71 0.41
N VAL A 469 37.54 -19.82 0.18
CA VAL A 469 38.17 -19.00 1.23
C VAL A 469 37.31 -17.78 1.50
N TYR A 470 36.98 -17.53 2.76
CA TYR A 470 36.16 -16.39 3.16
C TYR A 470 36.99 -15.10 3.18
N GLY A 471 36.50 -14.10 2.46
CA GLY A 471 37.07 -12.76 2.44
C GLY A 471 35.99 -11.69 2.57
N PRO A 472 36.36 -10.45 2.93
CA PRO A 472 35.41 -9.35 3.04
C PRO A 472 34.74 -9.06 1.68
N ILE A 473 33.49 -8.61 1.71
CA ILE A 473 32.78 -8.22 0.49
C ILE A 473 33.51 -7.05 -0.20
N THR A 474 33.98 -7.28 -1.42
CA THR A 474 34.60 -6.24 -2.25
C THR A 474 33.87 -6.13 -3.58
N PHE A 475 33.58 -4.88 -3.98
CA PHE A 475 33.04 -4.57 -5.30
C PHE A 475 34.14 -3.93 -6.13
N PRO A 476 34.76 -4.66 -7.08
CA PRO A 476 35.83 -4.10 -7.90
C PRO A 476 35.29 -2.91 -8.69
N LYS A 477 36.09 -1.83 -8.75
CA LYS A 477 35.78 -0.69 -9.62
C LYS A 477 36.06 -1.11 -11.06
N PRO A 478 35.05 -1.16 -11.95
CA PRO A 478 35.30 -1.46 -13.36
C PRO A 478 36.15 -0.33 -13.95
N VAL A 479 37.27 -0.69 -14.58
CA VAL A 479 38.10 0.23 -15.36
C VAL A 479 37.78 -0.04 -16.84
N PRO A 480 36.89 0.76 -17.47
CA PRO A 480 36.55 0.54 -18.87
C PRO A 480 37.79 0.76 -19.74
N GLN A 481 38.11 -0.22 -20.58
CA GLN A 481 39.17 -0.09 -21.58
C GLN A 481 38.53 0.14 -22.94
N THR A 482 38.78 1.30 -23.55
CA THR A 482 38.31 1.59 -24.90
C THR A 482 39.16 0.83 -25.90
N VAL A 483 38.55 -0.10 -26.62
CA VAL A 483 39.16 -0.74 -27.80
C VAL A 483 38.77 0.08 -29.02
N ARG A 484 39.75 0.71 -29.67
CA ARG A 484 39.55 1.37 -30.97
C ARG A 484 39.98 0.41 -32.06
N TYR A 485 39.13 0.22 -33.05
CA TYR A 485 39.43 -0.56 -34.25
C TYR A 485 39.06 0.27 -35.48
N ASN A 486 39.80 0.10 -36.56
CA ASN A 486 39.53 0.75 -37.83
C ASN A 486 38.77 -0.22 -38.72
N LEU A 487 37.49 0.05 -38.95
CA LEU A 487 36.64 -0.82 -39.76
C LEU A 487 37.08 -0.80 -41.24
N ASP A 488 37.61 0.32 -41.73
CA ASP A 488 38.10 0.47 -43.10
C ASP A 488 39.42 -0.30 -43.33
N GLU A 489 40.22 -0.57 -42.30
CA GLU A 489 41.41 -1.43 -42.44
C GLU A 489 41.03 -2.89 -42.68
N VAL A 490 39.90 -3.33 -42.12
CA VAL A 490 39.44 -4.74 -42.20
C VAL A 490 38.52 -4.95 -43.40
N LEU A 491 37.68 -3.97 -43.73
CA LEU A 491 36.73 -4.00 -44.84
C LEU A 491 36.80 -2.69 -45.64
N PRO A 492 37.88 -2.48 -46.43
CA PRO A 492 38.08 -1.22 -47.15
C PRO A 492 36.90 -0.87 -48.06
N GLY A 493 36.34 0.33 -47.89
CA GLY A 493 35.26 0.87 -48.74
C GLY A 493 33.88 0.25 -48.52
N PHE A 494 33.78 -0.92 -47.88
CA PHE A 494 32.52 -1.64 -47.73
C PHE A 494 31.46 -0.84 -46.97
N PHE A 495 31.85 -0.09 -45.92
CA PHE A 495 30.88 0.72 -45.18
C PHE A 495 30.28 1.83 -46.04
N ALA A 496 31.12 2.52 -46.82
CA ALA A 496 30.68 3.56 -47.73
C ALA A 496 29.77 2.99 -48.83
N ASP A 497 30.15 1.85 -49.42
CA ASP A 497 29.35 1.15 -50.43
C ASP A 497 28.00 0.70 -49.85
N PHE A 498 28.02 0.14 -48.64
CA PHE A 498 26.82 -0.33 -47.97
C PHE A 498 25.90 0.84 -47.58
N ALA A 499 26.44 1.94 -47.05
CA ALA A 499 25.68 3.14 -46.75
C ALA A 499 25.07 3.77 -48.01
N ALA A 500 25.83 3.82 -49.11
CA ALA A 500 25.37 4.32 -50.40
C ALA A 500 24.32 3.42 -51.05
N ALA A 501 24.34 2.11 -50.82
CA ALA A 501 23.30 1.18 -51.26
C ALA A 501 22.02 1.28 -50.39
N LEU A 502 22.18 1.60 -49.10
CA LEU A 502 21.10 1.61 -48.12
C LEU A 502 20.34 2.93 -48.05
N MET A 503 21.07 4.06 -48.12
CA MET A 503 20.57 5.43 -48.00
C MET A 503 21.42 6.41 -48.83
N PRO A 504 21.40 6.32 -50.17
CA PRO A 504 22.06 7.31 -51.00
C PRO A 504 21.44 8.70 -50.85
N PRO A 505 22.23 9.79 -50.93
CA PRO A 505 21.75 11.16 -50.74
C PRO A 505 20.91 11.69 -51.91
N ASP A 506 21.26 11.33 -53.15
CA ASP A 506 20.74 11.97 -54.37
C ASP A 506 20.02 11.00 -55.33
N ARG A 507 19.76 9.76 -54.90
CA ARG A 507 19.07 8.74 -55.73
C ARG A 507 18.19 7.81 -54.90
N GLU A 508 17.38 7.01 -55.58
CA GLU A 508 16.66 5.90 -54.95
C GLU A 508 17.66 4.87 -54.36
N PRO A 509 17.40 4.35 -53.14
CA PRO A 509 18.24 3.32 -52.54
C PRO A 509 18.27 2.03 -53.35
N ASP A 510 19.47 1.47 -53.58
CA ASP A 510 19.63 0.15 -54.23
C ASP A 510 18.93 -0.95 -53.40
N LEU A 511 18.96 -0.81 -52.06
CA LEU A 511 18.17 -1.60 -51.14
C LEU A 511 16.85 -0.88 -50.81
N THR A 512 15.87 -1.09 -51.68
CA THR A 512 14.52 -0.50 -51.58
C THR A 512 13.73 -0.98 -50.39
N MET A 513 14.12 -2.08 -49.73
CA MET A 513 13.35 -2.71 -48.64
C MET A 513 11.94 -3.14 -49.08
N ALA A 514 11.81 -3.61 -50.32
CA ALA A 514 10.55 -4.03 -50.95
C ALA A 514 9.69 -4.94 -50.05
N ARG A 515 10.31 -5.88 -49.32
CA ARG A 515 9.58 -6.78 -48.40
C ARG A 515 8.80 -6.08 -47.29
N TYR A 516 9.21 -4.87 -46.94
CA TYR A 516 8.65 -4.08 -45.84
C TYR A 516 7.79 -2.92 -46.34
N GLN A 517 7.45 -2.94 -47.63
CA GLN A 517 6.59 -1.97 -48.31
C GLN A 517 5.59 -2.73 -49.20
N VAL A 518 5.00 -3.79 -48.66
CA VAL A 518 4.16 -4.74 -49.42
C VAL A 518 2.88 -4.11 -49.96
N GLU A 519 2.42 -3.04 -49.31
CA GLU A 519 1.24 -2.26 -49.68
C GLU A 519 1.38 -1.69 -51.10
N ARG A 520 2.62 -1.39 -51.53
CA ARG A 520 2.92 -0.88 -52.88
C ARG A 520 2.66 -1.90 -54.00
N TYR A 521 2.53 -3.18 -53.67
CA TYR A 521 2.35 -4.26 -54.63
C TYR A 521 0.90 -4.80 -54.66
N LEU A 522 -0.03 -4.19 -53.91
CA LEU A 522 -1.44 -4.58 -53.91
C LEU A 522 -2.18 -3.98 -55.12
N LEU A 523 -3.04 -4.79 -55.77
CA LEU A 523 -3.90 -4.33 -56.88
C LEU A 523 -4.98 -3.33 -56.46
N LYS A 524 -5.38 -3.35 -55.18
CA LYS A 524 -6.31 -2.40 -54.55
C LYS A 524 -5.76 -1.96 -53.19
N PRO A 525 -4.96 -0.89 -53.13
CA PRO A 525 -4.47 -0.37 -51.87
C PRO A 525 -5.62 0.26 -51.06
N ASP A 526 -5.66 0.00 -49.75
CA ASP A 526 -6.56 0.73 -48.84
C ASP A 526 -6.14 2.20 -48.76
N THR A 527 -7.08 3.13 -48.83
CA THR A 527 -6.78 4.59 -48.83
C THR A 527 -6.17 5.12 -47.53
N ASP A 528 -6.14 4.31 -46.46
CA ASP A 528 -5.59 4.66 -45.14
C ASP A 528 -4.18 4.10 -44.86
N THR A 529 -3.59 3.32 -45.77
CA THR A 529 -2.21 2.85 -45.59
C THR A 529 -1.22 3.98 -45.86
N LYS A 530 -0.86 4.70 -44.78
CA LYS A 530 0.34 5.54 -44.77
C LYS A 530 1.52 4.70 -45.24
N ASP A 531 2.23 5.22 -46.25
CA ASP A 531 3.46 4.64 -46.78
C ASP A 531 4.34 4.06 -45.65
N GLY A 532 4.87 2.85 -45.84
CA GLY A 532 5.78 2.15 -44.90
C GLY A 532 7.13 2.85 -44.63
N THR A 533 7.22 4.17 -44.83
CA THR A 533 8.41 5.01 -44.69
C THR A 533 9.03 5.01 -43.28
N PRO A 534 8.28 5.00 -42.15
CA PRO A 534 8.91 4.99 -40.81
C PRO A 534 9.61 3.66 -40.48
N LEU A 535 9.02 2.53 -40.87
CA LEU A 535 9.57 1.19 -40.63
C LEU A 535 10.85 0.98 -41.44
N VAL A 536 10.84 1.38 -42.71
CA VAL A 536 12.01 1.31 -43.59
C VAL A 536 13.16 2.15 -43.03
N GLY A 537 12.89 3.36 -42.55
CA GLY A 537 13.90 4.20 -41.89
C GLY A 537 14.52 3.54 -40.66
N LEU A 538 13.70 2.89 -39.83
CA LEU A 538 14.15 2.18 -38.64
C LEU A 538 14.98 0.94 -38.97
N LEU A 539 14.58 0.17 -39.98
CA LEU A 539 15.33 -1.01 -40.46
C LEU A 539 16.71 -0.61 -41.01
N ARG A 540 16.78 0.48 -41.77
CA ARG A 540 18.04 1.01 -42.32
C ARG A 540 18.99 1.47 -41.21
N SER A 541 18.51 2.29 -40.28
CA SER A 541 19.31 2.70 -39.10
C SER A 541 19.75 1.49 -38.27
N GLY A 542 18.86 0.51 -38.09
CA GLY A 542 19.15 -0.72 -37.36
C GLY A 542 20.23 -1.58 -38.01
N LEU A 543 20.28 -1.65 -39.35
CA LEU A 543 21.32 -2.36 -40.09
C LEU A 543 22.70 -1.71 -39.90
N LEU A 544 22.79 -0.39 -39.99
CA LEU A 544 24.05 0.34 -39.76
C LEU A 544 24.56 0.14 -38.33
N LYS A 545 23.69 0.31 -37.33
CA LYS A 545 24.06 0.08 -35.91
C LYS A 545 24.51 -1.36 -35.65
N ARG A 546 23.87 -2.34 -36.29
CA ARG A 546 24.26 -3.76 -36.17
C ARG A 546 25.58 -4.06 -36.84
N PHE A 547 25.86 -3.43 -37.98
CA PHE A 547 27.14 -3.53 -38.67
C PHE A 547 28.28 -3.01 -37.79
N GLU A 548 28.10 -1.84 -37.17
CA GLU A 548 29.07 -1.25 -36.24
C GLU A 548 29.30 -2.12 -34.99
N SER A 549 28.24 -2.78 -34.49
CA SER A 549 28.29 -3.53 -33.24
C SER A 549 28.83 -4.96 -33.38
N SER A 550 28.51 -5.68 -34.47
CA SER A 550 28.94 -7.06 -34.67
C SER A 550 28.72 -7.54 -36.11
N ALA A 551 29.80 -7.88 -36.81
CA ALA A 551 29.74 -8.44 -38.17
C ALA A 551 28.92 -9.74 -38.24
N HIS A 552 29.02 -10.62 -37.23
CA HIS A 552 28.23 -11.86 -37.17
C HIS A 552 26.74 -11.59 -36.97
N ALA A 553 26.37 -10.67 -36.08
CA ALA A 553 24.98 -10.30 -35.87
C ALA A 553 24.38 -9.62 -37.11
N PHE A 554 25.14 -8.75 -37.76
CA PHE A 554 24.78 -8.11 -39.02
C PHE A 554 24.53 -9.14 -40.12
N ALA A 555 25.48 -10.06 -40.35
CA ALA A 555 25.34 -11.11 -41.36
C ALA A 555 24.08 -11.97 -41.14
N ASN A 556 23.78 -12.32 -39.88
CA ASN A 556 22.57 -13.08 -39.55
C ASN A 556 21.28 -12.28 -39.80
N THR A 557 21.29 -10.97 -39.53
CA THR A 557 20.16 -10.09 -39.87
C THR A 557 19.96 -10.04 -41.39
N CYS A 558 21.02 -9.79 -42.17
CA CYS A 558 20.95 -9.76 -43.64
C CYS A 558 20.44 -11.09 -44.23
N ARG A 559 20.93 -12.24 -43.73
CA ARG A 559 20.45 -13.56 -44.18
C ARG A 559 18.95 -13.74 -43.93
N LYS A 560 18.47 -13.37 -42.74
CA LYS A 560 17.04 -13.44 -42.42
C LYS A 560 16.21 -12.53 -43.33
N MET A 561 16.65 -11.30 -43.55
CA MET A 561 15.98 -10.37 -44.46
C MET A 561 15.94 -10.92 -45.88
N ALA A 562 17.04 -11.52 -46.37
CA ALA A 562 17.08 -12.13 -47.70
C ALA A 562 16.11 -13.31 -47.84
N VAL A 563 15.99 -14.18 -46.83
CA VAL A 563 14.99 -15.26 -46.82
C VAL A 563 13.57 -14.69 -46.91
N GLN A 564 13.27 -13.66 -46.14
CA GLN A 564 11.95 -13.01 -46.16
C GLN A 564 11.61 -12.38 -47.51
N HIS A 565 12.60 -11.80 -48.21
CA HIS A 565 12.40 -11.30 -49.57
C HIS A 565 12.14 -12.43 -50.57
N ARG A 566 12.84 -13.56 -50.47
CA ARG A 566 12.57 -14.73 -51.34
C ARG A 566 11.16 -15.27 -51.15
N LEU A 567 10.68 -15.33 -49.91
CA LEU A 567 9.29 -15.74 -49.62
C LEU A 567 8.28 -14.79 -50.26
N LEU A 568 8.52 -13.48 -50.20
CA LEU A 568 7.66 -12.52 -50.90
C LEU A 568 7.68 -12.73 -52.41
N LEU A 569 8.85 -12.95 -53.03
CA LEU A 569 8.94 -13.21 -54.47
C LEU A 569 8.15 -14.47 -54.87
N GLN A 570 8.27 -15.56 -54.10
CA GLN A 570 7.51 -16.78 -54.33
C GLN A 570 5.99 -16.57 -54.22
N ALA A 571 5.55 -15.77 -53.24
CA ALA A 571 4.14 -15.43 -53.12
C ALA A 571 3.65 -14.55 -54.28
N MET A 572 4.47 -13.59 -54.72
CA MET A 572 4.15 -12.73 -55.87
C MET A 572 4.05 -13.54 -57.17
N ASP A 573 4.92 -14.52 -57.37
CA ASP A 573 4.86 -15.45 -58.51
C ASP A 573 3.55 -16.28 -58.49
N ALA A 574 3.00 -16.55 -57.30
CA ALA A 574 1.70 -17.18 -57.10
C ALA A 574 0.50 -16.20 -57.15
N GLY A 575 0.73 -14.93 -57.50
CA GLY A 575 -0.30 -13.89 -57.55
C GLY A 575 -0.78 -13.38 -56.18
N GLN A 576 0.00 -13.60 -55.13
CA GLN A 576 -0.30 -13.23 -53.75
C GLN A 576 0.71 -12.23 -53.19
N VAL A 577 0.29 -11.39 -52.25
CA VAL A 577 1.17 -10.45 -51.53
C VAL A 577 1.01 -10.69 -50.03
N ILE A 578 2.08 -11.10 -49.36
CA ILE A 578 2.05 -11.43 -47.93
C ILE A 578 2.09 -10.14 -47.10
N THR A 579 0.93 -9.72 -46.60
CA THR A 579 0.79 -8.52 -45.77
C THR A 579 1.29 -8.74 -44.34
N GLU A 580 1.53 -7.67 -43.57
CA GLU A 580 1.90 -7.77 -42.16
C GLU A 580 0.86 -8.53 -41.32
N LYS A 581 -0.43 -8.49 -41.71
CA LYS A 581 -1.51 -9.24 -41.04
C LYS A 581 -1.41 -10.75 -41.29
N ASP A 582 -0.80 -11.18 -42.38
CA ASP A 582 -0.61 -12.59 -42.74
C ASP A 582 0.67 -13.18 -42.13
N LEU A 583 1.68 -12.34 -41.88
CA LEU A 583 2.93 -12.71 -41.19
C LEU A 583 2.71 -13.24 -39.76
N TYR A 584 1.73 -12.69 -39.03
CA TYR A 584 1.35 -13.21 -37.70
C TYR A 584 0.59 -14.54 -37.77
N LYS A 585 0.05 -14.92 -38.94
CA LYS A 585 -0.56 -16.24 -39.15
C LYS A 585 0.48 -17.30 -39.60
N GLU A 586 1.45 -16.93 -40.44
CA GLU A 586 2.45 -17.87 -40.97
C GLU A 586 3.71 -18.06 -40.11
N SER A 587 4.04 -17.12 -39.22
CA SER A 587 5.09 -17.39 -38.21
C SER A 587 4.67 -18.41 -37.14
N GLY A 588 3.41 -18.88 -37.20
CA GLY A 588 2.90 -20.06 -36.48
C GLY A 588 2.85 -21.34 -37.34
N GLY A 589 3.40 -21.34 -38.55
CA GLY A 589 3.42 -22.51 -39.41
C GLY A 589 4.23 -22.28 -40.68
N ILE A 590 5.55 -22.39 -40.58
CA ILE A 590 6.49 -22.89 -41.61
C ILE A 590 7.80 -23.15 -40.86
N GLY A 591 8.03 -24.43 -40.61
CA GLY A 591 9.22 -25.01 -40.00
C GLY A 591 9.23 -26.51 -40.28
N ASP A 592 9.17 -26.88 -41.56
CA ASP A 592 9.66 -28.17 -42.03
C ASP A 592 11.19 -28.14 -42.14
#